data_AF-A0A9E3BQ07-F1
#
_entry.id   AF-A0A9E3BQ07-F1
#
_cell.length_a   1.000
_cell.length_b   1.000
_cell.length_c   1.000
_cell.angle_alpha   90.00
_cell.angle_beta   90.00
_cell.angle_gamma   90.00
#
_symmetry.space_group_name_H-M   'P 1'
#
loop_
_entity.id
_entity.type
_entity.pdbx_description
1 polymer ?
#
loop_
_entity_poly.entity_id
_entity_poly.type
_entity_poly.pdbx_seq_one_letter_code
_entity_poly.pdbx_strand_id
1 'polypeptide(L)'
;MRAMEGALLRQWIMDSIREDYRRHLGRVLRVSFLLAYNTRYGDHEQIHLAHPARVRVIETPPHRLEREARPGHVDPLWAVELVDSHLELLDAADLVLWVPARGYDARTGEAEPFPPDLFAEEENESGDRESPLS
;
A
#
# COMPACT_ATOMS: atom_id res chain seq x y z
N MET A 1 -11.78 -28.40 17.42
CA MET A 1 -11.90 -28.32 15.95
C MET A 1 -11.80 -26.89 15.37
N ARG A 2 -12.18 -25.80 16.06
CA ARG A 2 -12.19 -24.44 15.47
C ARG A 2 -10.83 -23.74 15.24
N ALA A 3 -9.79 -24.05 16.02
CA ALA A 3 -8.51 -23.31 15.92
C ALA A 3 -7.69 -23.63 14.66
N MET A 4 -7.82 -24.86 14.14
CA MET A 4 -7.08 -25.31 12.95
C MET A 4 -7.64 -24.69 11.66
N GLU A 5 -8.96 -24.48 11.58
CA GLU A 5 -9.61 -23.78 10.47
C GLU A 5 -9.19 -22.29 10.45
N GLY A 6 -9.13 -21.64 11.62
CA GLY A 6 -8.69 -20.24 11.73
C GLY A 6 -7.22 -20.04 11.37
N ALA A 7 -6.33 -20.97 11.75
CA ALA A 7 -4.91 -20.89 11.39
C ALA A 7 -4.69 -21.05 9.88
N LEU A 8 -5.39 -21.99 9.23
CA LEU A 8 -5.33 -22.18 7.78
C LEU A 8 -5.88 -20.97 7.03
N LEU A 9 -6.97 -20.37 7.51
CA LEU A 9 -7.54 -19.15 6.93
C LEU A 9 -6.56 -17.98 7.02
N ARG A 10 -5.98 -17.73 8.20
CA ARG A 10 -4.99 -16.66 8.37
C ARG A 10 -3.77 -16.88 7.48
N GLN A 11 -3.30 -18.12 7.35
CA GLN A 11 -2.19 -18.45 6.46
C GLN A 11 -2.54 -18.12 4.99
N TRP A 12 -3.73 -18.50 4.51
CA TRP A 12 -4.19 -18.17 3.17
C TRP A 12 -4.28 -16.65 2.90
N ILE A 13 -4.80 -15.88 3.87
CA ILE A 13 -4.82 -14.41 3.79
C ILE A 13 -3.40 -13.88 3.63
N MET A 14 -2.47 -14.35 4.47
CA MET A 14 -1.08 -13.89 4.42
C MET A 14 -0.37 -14.23 3.11
N ASP A 15 -0.64 -15.41 2.54
CA ASP A 15 -0.07 -15.78 1.25
C ASP A 15 -0.63 -14.93 0.12
N SER A 16 -1.92 -14.59 0.18
CA SER A 16 -2.58 -13.66 -0.75
C SER A 16 -1.97 -12.27 -0.68
N ILE A 17 -1.76 -11.73 0.53
CA ILE A 17 -1.10 -10.43 0.77
C ILE A 17 0.32 -10.44 0.20
N ARG A 18 1.10 -11.49 0.47
CA ARG A 18 2.48 -11.62 -0.01
C ARG A 18 2.55 -11.74 -1.53
N GLU A 19 1.58 -12.42 -2.14
CA GLU A 19 1.51 -12.52 -3.59
C GLU A 19 1.17 -11.18 -4.23
N ASP A 20 0.18 -10.47 -3.69
CA ASP A 20 -0.21 -9.15 -4.19
C ASP A 20 0.92 -8.13 -4.03
N TYR A 21 1.57 -8.11 -2.87
CA TYR A 21 2.77 -7.30 -2.63
C TYR A 21 3.89 -7.60 -3.64
N ARG A 22 4.17 -8.89 -3.93
CA ARG A 22 5.18 -9.28 -4.92
C ARG A 22 4.85 -8.78 -6.33
N ARG A 23 3.57 -8.65 -6.68
CA ARG A 23 3.15 -8.11 -7.99
C ARG A 23 3.37 -6.60 -8.08
N HIS A 24 3.25 -5.89 -6.96
CA HIS A 24 3.35 -4.42 -6.91
C HIS A 24 4.75 -3.91 -6.53
N LEU A 25 5.62 -4.74 -5.94
CA LEU A 25 6.99 -4.35 -5.59
C LEU A 25 7.73 -3.75 -6.79
N GLY A 26 8.25 -2.53 -6.61
CA GLY A 26 8.94 -1.75 -7.64
C GLY A 26 8.04 -0.98 -8.61
N ARG A 27 6.72 -1.20 -8.60
CA ARG A 27 5.77 -0.45 -9.43
C ARG A 27 5.54 0.96 -8.90
N VAL A 28 5.21 1.86 -9.81
CA VAL A 28 4.74 3.21 -9.49
C VAL A 28 3.21 3.22 -9.41
N LEU A 29 2.69 3.80 -8.34
CA LEU A 29 1.27 3.97 -8.06
C LEU A 29 0.95 5.46 -8.01
N ARG A 30 -0.26 5.83 -8.47
CA ARG A 30 -0.84 7.15 -8.27
C ARG A 30 -1.83 7.09 -7.11
N VAL A 31 -1.53 7.81 -6.03
CA VAL A 31 -2.28 7.72 -4.77
C VAL A 31 -2.73 9.08 -4.29
N SER A 32 -3.98 9.17 -3.85
CA SER A 32 -4.54 10.38 -3.22
C SER A 32 -4.59 10.28 -1.70
N PHE A 33 -4.16 9.14 -1.14
CA PHE A 33 -4.12 8.88 0.29
C PHE A 33 -2.86 8.10 0.66
N LEU A 34 -2.22 8.53 1.75
CA LEU A 34 -1.05 7.90 2.35
C LEU A 34 -1.22 7.79 3.86
N LEU A 35 -0.62 6.74 4.43
CA LEU A 35 -0.31 6.70 5.85
C LEU A 35 1.16 7.10 6.02
N ALA A 36 1.44 7.97 6.97
CA ALA A 36 2.79 8.36 7.31
C ALA A 36 3.12 8.00 8.76
N TYR A 37 4.37 7.63 9.02
CA TYR A 37 4.93 7.57 10.37
C TYR A 37 5.98 8.67 10.50
N ASN A 38 5.73 9.60 11.41
CA ASN A 38 6.66 10.67 11.69
C ASN A 38 7.74 10.16 12.66
N THR A 39 8.95 9.94 12.14
CA THR A 39 10.04 9.36 12.92
C THR A 39 10.54 10.29 14.03
N ARG A 40 10.29 11.60 13.91
CA ARG A 40 10.71 12.61 14.88
C ARG A 40 9.79 12.66 16.10
N TYR A 41 8.48 12.59 15.90
CA TYR A 41 7.49 12.68 16.98
C TYR A 41 6.96 11.31 17.42
N GLY A 42 7.18 10.27 16.63
CA GLY A 42 6.78 8.90 16.94
C GLY A 42 5.29 8.63 16.77
N ASP A 43 4.61 9.40 15.93
CA ASP A 43 3.17 9.30 15.68
C ASP A 43 2.84 8.95 14.22
N HIS A 44 1.56 8.61 14.00
CA HIS A 44 1.03 8.25 12.71
C HIS A 44 0.10 9.34 12.19
N GLU A 45 0.25 9.66 10.92
CA GLU A 45 -0.56 10.66 10.22
C GLU A 45 -1.28 10.02 9.04
N GLN A 46 -2.49 10.47 8.76
CA GLN A 46 -3.24 10.13 7.56
C GLN A 46 -3.24 11.36 6.65
N ILE A 47 -2.75 11.20 5.43
CA ILE A 47 -2.55 12.32 4.50
C ILE A 47 -3.49 12.10 3.32
N HIS A 48 -4.44 13.02 3.15
CA HIS A 48 -5.26 13.12 1.95
C HIS A 48 -4.68 14.21 1.06
N LEU A 49 -4.33 13.85 -0.17
CA LEU A 49 -3.70 14.76 -1.11
C LEU A 49 -4.74 15.35 -2.06
N ALA A 50 -4.69 16.67 -2.25
CA ALA A 50 -5.56 17.34 -3.23
C ALA A 50 -5.19 16.93 -4.67
N HIS A 51 -3.92 16.60 -4.91
CA HIS A 51 -3.42 16.06 -6.16
C HIS A 51 -2.78 14.68 -5.92
N PRO A 52 -3.03 13.67 -6.78
CA PRO A 52 -2.43 12.35 -6.58
C PRO A 52 -0.89 12.40 -6.65
N ALA A 53 -0.23 11.83 -5.65
CA ALA A 53 1.22 11.63 -5.66
C ALA A 53 1.60 10.37 -6.45
N ARG A 54 2.77 10.41 -7.09
CA ARG A 54 3.41 9.23 -7.69
C ARG A 54 4.35 8.62 -6.66
N VAL A 55 4.10 7.38 -6.28
CA VAL A 55 4.90 6.66 -5.28
C VAL A 55 5.35 5.32 -5.82
N ARG A 56 6.58 4.89 -5.51
CA ARG A 56 7.09 3.57 -5.86
C ARG A 56 6.97 2.64 -4.67
N VAL A 57 6.44 1.44 -4.86
CA VAL A 57 6.43 0.40 -3.82
C VAL A 57 7.84 -0.11 -3.59
N ILE A 58 8.31 -0.01 -2.35
CA ILE A 58 9.64 -0.45 -1.94
C ILE A 58 9.56 -1.67 -1.02
N GLU A 59 10.73 -2.19 -0.64
CA GLU A 59 10.80 -3.37 0.20
C GLU A 59 10.15 -3.12 1.57
N THR A 60 9.09 -3.88 1.86
CA THR A 60 8.41 -3.88 3.15
C THR A 60 8.84 -5.10 3.97
N PRO A 61 9.32 -4.93 5.22
CA PRO A 61 9.62 -6.06 6.09
C PRO A 61 8.40 -6.99 6.22
N PRO A 62 8.54 -8.32 6.11
CA PRO A 62 7.40 -9.24 6.05
C PRO A 62 6.42 -9.14 7.23
N HIS A 63 6.92 -8.77 8.42
CA HIS A 63 6.11 -8.58 9.63
C HIS A 63 5.33 -7.25 9.66
N ARG A 64 5.59 -6.35 8.71
CA ARG A 64 4.90 -5.05 8.54
C ARG A 64 3.96 -5.03 7.34
N LEU A 65 3.90 -6.11 6.58
CA LEU A 65 2.96 -6.24 5.46
C LEU A 65 1.51 -6.29 5.92
N GLU A 66 1.25 -6.57 7.19
CA GLU A 66 -0.09 -6.55 7.77
C GLU A 66 -0.14 -5.65 9.01
N ARG A 67 -1.31 -5.05 9.20
CA ARG A 67 -1.71 -4.35 10.41
C ARG A 67 -3.12 -4.81 10.78
N GLU A 68 -3.34 -5.06 12.07
CA GLU A 68 -4.71 -5.15 12.59
C GLU A 68 -5.21 -3.72 12.83
N ALA A 69 -5.96 -3.17 11.88
CA ALA A 69 -6.52 -1.83 12.00
C ALA A 69 -7.77 -1.81 12.88
N ARG A 70 -8.53 -2.92 12.88
CA ARG A 70 -9.73 -3.12 13.68
C ARG A 70 -9.90 -4.61 14.01
N PRO A 71 -10.56 -4.96 15.13
CA PRO A 71 -10.69 -6.35 15.55
C PRO A 71 -11.22 -7.24 14.43
N GLY A 72 -10.49 -8.33 14.16
CA GLY A 72 -10.89 -9.32 13.16
C GLY A 72 -10.69 -8.89 11.70
N HIS A 73 -9.87 -7.88 11.44
CA HIS A 73 -9.52 -7.46 10.08
C HIS A 73 -8.01 -7.37 9.89
N VAL A 74 -7.56 -7.71 8.68
CA VAL A 74 -6.16 -7.64 8.27
C VAL A 74 -6.06 -6.60 7.16
N ASP A 75 -5.38 -5.49 7.46
CA ASP A 75 -5.13 -4.40 6.52
C ASP A 75 -3.69 -4.52 6.04
N PRO A 76 -3.46 -4.83 4.75
CA PRO A 76 -2.11 -4.90 4.24
C PRO A 76 -1.56 -3.51 3.96
N LEU A 77 -0.26 -3.32 4.24
CA LEU A 77 0.43 -2.04 4.08
C LEU A 77 1.71 -2.22 3.27
N TRP A 78 1.94 -1.33 2.33
CA TRP A 78 3.17 -1.31 1.53
C TRP A 78 3.95 -0.04 1.79
N ALA A 79 5.22 -0.19 2.15
CA ALA A 79 6.15 0.92 2.20
C ALA A 79 6.34 1.50 0.80
N VAL A 80 6.40 2.82 0.70
CA VAL A 80 6.60 3.52 -0.56
C VAL A 80 7.60 4.66 -0.43
N GLU A 81 8.17 5.06 -1.55
CA GLU A 81 8.94 6.31 -1.70
C GLU A 81 8.25 7.22 -2.72
N LEU A 82 8.42 8.54 -2.58
CA LEU A 82 7.97 9.48 -3.60
C LEU A 82 8.83 9.35 -4.85
N VAL A 83 8.20 9.27 -6.02
CA VAL A 83 8.90 9.27 -7.31
C VAL A 83 9.28 10.68 -7.71
N ASP A 84 8.39 11.63 -7.50
CA ASP A 84 8.56 13.05 -7.82
C ASP A 84 8.25 13.91 -6.59
N SER A 85 8.82 15.12 -6.55
CA SER A 85 8.50 16.09 -5.51
C SER A 85 7.01 16.41 -5.48
N HIS A 86 6.41 16.38 -4.30
CA HIS A 86 5.00 16.66 -4.10
C HIS A 86 4.82 17.82 -3.11
N LEU A 87 4.16 18.90 -3.53
CA LEU A 87 4.07 20.15 -2.74
C LEU A 87 3.57 19.92 -1.31
N GLU A 88 2.53 19.10 -1.15
CA GLU A 88 1.93 18.75 0.15
C GLU A 88 2.82 17.87 1.03
N LEU A 89 3.93 17.35 0.49
CA LEU A 89 4.88 16.46 1.16
C LEU A 89 6.31 17.01 1.16
N LEU A 90 6.53 18.28 0.79
CA LEU A 90 7.88 18.85 0.70
C LEU A 90 8.61 18.89 2.05
N ASP A 91 7.87 19.05 3.15
CA ASP A 91 8.42 19.07 4.51
C ASP A 91 8.49 17.67 5.16
N ALA A 92 8.20 16.61 4.39
CA ALA A 92 8.05 15.25 4.88
C ALA A 92 9.37 14.47 5.08
N ALA A 93 10.50 15.15 5.27
CA ALA A 93 11.82 14.50 5.34
C ALA A 93 11.92 13.44 6.46
N ASP A 94 11.13 13.59 7.53
CA ASP A 94 11.07 12.66 8.66
C ASP A 94 9.93 11.63 8.56
N LEU A 95 9.18 11.59 7.44
CA LEU A 95 8.04 10.70 7.26
C LEU A 95 8.44 9.40 6.54
N VAL A 96 8.03 8.27 7.10
CA VAL A 96 7.99 6.99 6.37
C VAL A 96 6.60 6.83 5.78
N LEU A 97 6.50 6.70 4.46
CA LEU A 97 5.23 6.64 3.73
C LEU A 97 4.79 5.21 3.47
N TRP A 98 3.48 5.00 3.57
CA TRP A 98 2.82 3.72 3.36
C TRP A 98 1.53 3.91 2.56
N VAL A 99 1.23 2.95 1.69
CA VAL A 99 -0.07 2.85 0.99
C VAL A 99 -0.82 1.64 1.54
N PRO A 100 -2.09 1.79 1.95
CA PRO A 100 -2.92 0.64 2.27
C PRO A 100 -3.35 -0.12 1.01
N ALA A 101 -3.29 -1.44 1.08
CA ALA A 101 -3.79 -2.33 0.04
C ALA A 101 -5.21 -2.82 0.38
N ARG A 102 -5.70 -3.84 -0.34
CA ARG A 102 -7.04 -4.41 -0.10
C ARG A 102 -7.09 -5.08 1.27
N GLY A 103 -7.97 -4.62 2.16
CA GLY A 103 -8.23 -5.25 3.46
C GLY A 103 -8.93 -6.61 3.35
N TYR A 104 -8.90 -7.39 4.43
CA TYR A 104 -9.57 -8.69 4.52
C TYR A 104 -10.29 -8.85 5.87
N ASP A 105 -11.50 -9.43 5.87
CA ASP A 105 -12.11 -9.95 7.10
C ASP A 105 -11.39 -11.25 7.50
N ALA A 106 -10.75 -11.25 8.67
CA ALA A 106 -9.93 -12.38 9.13
C ALA A 106 -10.75 -13.62 9.51
N ARG A 107 -12.08 -13.50 9.62
CA ARG A 107 -13.01 -14.57 9.99
C ARG A 107 -13.60 -15.27 8.77
N THR A 108 -13.77 -14.55 7.67
CA THR A 108 -14.37 -15.07 6.43
C THR A 108 -13.38 -15.21 5.29
N GLY A 109 -12.26 -14.47 5.32
CA GLY A 109 -11.31 -14.35 4.22
C GLY A 109 -11.80 -13.46 3.07
N GLU A 110 -12.97 -12.85 3.20
CA GLU A 110 -13.51 -11.96 2.19
C GLU A 110 -12.66 -10.69 2.12
N ALA A 111 -12.26 -10.34 0.90
CA ALA A 111 -11.54 -9.11 0.66
C ALA A 111 -12.52 -7.93 0.67
N GLU A 112 -12.16 -6.87 1.38
CA GLU A 112 -12.95 -5.67 1.43
C GLU A 112 -12.95 -4.95 0.08
N PRO A 113 -14.03 -4.23 -0.24
CA PRO A 113 -14.00 -3.31 -1.37
C PRO A 113 -12.83 -2.33 -1.16
N PHE A 114 -12.03 -2.15 -2.22
CA PHE A 114 -11.02 -1.09 -2.21
C PHE A 114 -11.72 0.25 -1.96
N PRO A 115 -11.21 1.08 -1.03
CA PRO A 115 -11.67 2.45 -0.92
C PRO A 115 -11.52 3.13 -2.29
N PRO A 116 -12.60 3.74 -2.82
CA PRO A 116 -12.60 4.32 -4.16
C PRO A 116 -11.56 5.45 -4.31
N ASP A 117 -11.11 6.02 -3.19
CA ASP A 117 -10.21 7.18 -3.15
C ASP A 117 -8.72 6.79 -3.09
N LEU A 118 -8.38 5.48 -3.06
CA LEU A 118 -7.00 5.02 -2.88
C LEU A 118 -6.21 4.80 -4.17
N PHE A 119 -6.88 4.55 -5.30
CA PHE A 119 -6.23 4.18 -6.56
C PHE A 119 -6.82 4.96 -7.72
N ALA A 120 -6.09 5.96 -8.19
CA ALA A 120 -6.35 6.61 -9.47
C ALA A 120 -5.32 6.13 -10.48
N GLU A 121 -5.48 4.89 -10.96
CA GLU A 121 -4.78 4.29 -12.10
C GLU A 121 -3.34 3.78 -11.82
N GLU A 122 -3.08 2.50 -12.11
CA GLU A 122 -1.72 2.04 -12.39
C GLU A 122 -1.25 2.78 -13.66
N GLU A 123 -0.21 3.60 -13.56
CA GLU A 123 0.50 4.03 -14.77
C GLU A 123 1.23 2.80 -15.30
N ASN A 124 0.68 2.17 -16.33
CA ASN A 124 1.50 1.33 -17.17
C ASN A 124 2.60 2.23 -17.74
N GLU A 125 3.86 1.99 -17.38
CA GLU A 125 5.01 2.38 -18.20
C GLU A 125 4.96 1.59 -19.52
N SER A 126 3.92 1.83 -20.33
CA SER A 126 3.89 1.44 -21.73
C SER A 126 4.76 2.47 -22.44
N GLY A 127 6.00 2.08 -22.71
CA GLY A 127 7.04 2.97 -23.16
C GLY A 127 6.67 3.85 -24.34
N ASP A 128 7.00 5.13 -24.21
CA ASP A 128 7.39 5.96 -25.33
C ASP A 128 8.64 5.35 -25.95
N ARG A 129 8.44 4.39 -26.86
CA ARG A 129 9.31 4.29 -28.02
C ARG A 129 8.84 5.34 -29.00
N GLU A 130 9.36 6.55 -28.83
CA GLU A 130 9.54 7.47 -29.94
C GLU A 130 10.12 6.64 -31.11
N SER A 131 9.31 6.43 -32.14
CA SER A 131 9.84 5.96 -33.40
C SER A 131 10.73 7.07 -33.93
N PRO A 132 12.01 6.80 -34.24
CA PRO A 132 12.87 7.83 -34.77
C PRO A 132 12.34 8.26 -36.14
N LEU A 133 12.31 9.57 -36.33
CA LEU A 133 12.10 10.27 -37.59
C LEU A 133 12.57 9.46 -38.81
N SER A 134 11.68 9.25 -39.78
CA SER A 134 11.98 9.09 -41.20
C SER A 134 10.76 9.44 -42.03
#